data_AF-X0VE46-F1
#
_entry.id   AF-X0VE46-F1
#
_cell.length_a   1.000
_cell.length_b   1.000
_cell.length_c   1.000
_cell.angle_alpha   90.00
_cell.angle_beta   90.00
_cell.angle_gamma   90.00
#
_symmetry.space_group_name_H-M   'P 1'
#
loop_
_entity.id
_entity.type
_entity.pdbx_description
1 polymer ?
#
loop_
_entity_poly.entity_id
_entity_poly.type
_entity_poly.pdbx_seq_one_letter_code
_entity_poly.pdbx_strand_id
1 'polypeptide(L)'
;MPADVQPSKDIGSKNRRPLYIAAGIVGLIVVIGIAALVWYLNQPVPEAVSIEAAVEDVSTTETATPTETSAPLSGLDGTWAVDTSIGEFDFEDATSSFVGFRIKEELATVGTTTAVGRTPLVGGSFALNGATITETTIEADMTAIVTNASRRDR
;
A
#
# COMPACT_ATOMS: atom_id res chain seq x y z
N MET A 1 55.43 62.01 37.45
CA MET A 1 54.67 60.75 37.44
C MET A 1 53.42 60.94 36.59
N PRO A 2 53.32 60.38 35.38
CA PRO A 2 52.06 60.32 34.66
C PRO A 2 51.32 59.00 35.01
N ALA A 3 50.01 59.08 35.18
CA ALA A 3 49.15 57.92 35.38
C ALA A 3 48.95 57.20 34.04
N ASP A 4 49.32 55.92 34.00
CA ASP A 4 49.10 55.01 32.87
C ASP A 4 47.60 54.66 32.79
N VAL A 5 46.95 55.06 31.70
CA VAL A 5 45.55 54.74 31.41
C VAL A 5 45.52 53.47 30.57
N GLN A 6 45.18 52.34 31.18
CA GLN A 6 44.97 51.08 30.47
C GLN A 6 43.61 51.11 29.74
N PRO A 7 43.54 50.77 28.44
CA PRO A 7 42.25 50.67 27.75
C PRO A 7 41.49 49.42 28.20
N SER A 8 40.25 49.60 28.64
CA SER A 8 39.34 48.51 28.95
C SER A 8 39.08 47.69 27.68
N LYS A 9 39.50 46.43 27.68
CA LYS A 9 39.22 45.45 26.63
C LYS A 9 37.73 45.17 26.62
N ASP A 10 37.04 45.75 25.65
CA ASP A 10 35.62 45.53 25.42
C ASP A 10 35.43 44.12 24.86
N ILE A 11 35.17 43.14 25.74
CA ILE A 11 34.83 41.77 25.35
C ILE A 11 33.33 41.79 25.05
N GLY A 12 32.98 42.22 23.84
CA GLY A 12 31.63 42.11 23.31
C GLY A 12 31.13 40.67 23.45
N SER A 13 30.20 40.45 24.38
CA SER A 13 29.58 39.15 24.60
C SER A 13 28.69 38.83 23.40
N LYS A 14 29.25 38.09 22.44
CA LYS A 14 28.51 37.67 21.26
C LYS A 14 27.35 36.78 21.71
N ASN A 15 26.14 37.32 21.65
CA ASN A 15 24.91 36.66 22.08
C ASN A 15 24.83 35.26 21.45
N ARG A 16 24.93 34.22 22.28
CA ARG A 16 24.86 32.80 21.85
C ARG A 16 23.42 32.36 21.55
N ARG A 17 22.44 33.21 21.89
CA ARG A 17 20.99 33.00 21.69
C ARG A 17 20.61 32.65 20.24
N PRO A 18 21.03 33.38 19.19
CA PRO A 18 20.78 32.98 17.80
C PRO A 18 21.40 31.64 17.41
N LEU A 19 22.54 31.25 18.01
CA LEU A 19 23.19 29.96 17.75
C LEU A 19 22.35 28.79 18.31
N TYR A 20 21.81 28.94 19.53
CA TYR A 20 20.92 27.93 20.11
C TYR A 20 19.58 27.83 19.38
N ILE A 21 19.05 28.94 18.86
CA ILE A 21 17.83 28.94 18.04
C ILE A 21 18.10 28.22 16.71
N ALA A 22 19.21 28.51 16.04
CA ALA A 22 19.59 27.83 14.81
C ALA A 22 19.84 26.32 15.04
N ALA A 23 20.54 25.96 16.12
CA ALA A 23 20.76 24.56 16.49
C ALA A 23 19.44 23.85 16.85
N GLY A 24 18.50 24.54 17.51
CA GLY A 24 17.17 24.02 17.82
C GLY A 24 16.35 23.75 16.56
N ILE A 25 16.39 24.65 15.57
CA ILE A 25 15.70 24.47 14.28
C ILE A 25 16.30 23.30 13.50
N VAL A 26 17.63 23.19 13.44
CA VAL A 26 18.30 22.05 12.79
C VAL A 26 17.95 20.74 13.49
N GLY A 27 17.94 20.73 14.83
CA GLY A 27 17.51 19.56 15.61
C GLY A 27 16.07 19.15 15.29
N LEU A 28 15.15 20.12 15.18
CA LEU A 28 13.75 19.86 14.83
C LEU A 28 13.62 19.26 13.42
N ILE A 29 14.35 19.79 12.43
CA ILE A 29 14.33 19.27 11.06
C ILE A 29 14.82 17.82 11.02
N VAL A 30 15.88 17.49 11.76
CA VAL A 30 16.41 16.12 11.85
C VAL A 30 15.36 15.18 12.45
N VAL A 31 14.69 15.60 13.52
CA VAL A 31 13.63 14.78 14.15
C VAL A 31 12.46 14.55 13.19
N ILE A 32 12.02 15.57 12.46
CA ILE A 32 10.96 15.44 11.45
C ILE A 32 11.40 14.49 10.33
N GLY A 33 12.65 14.59 9.86
CA GLY A 33 13.19 13.69 8.84
C GLY A 33 13.23 12.24 9.29
N ILE A 34 13.63 11.98 10.53
CA ILE A 34 13.62 10.63 11.12
C ILE A 34 12.18 10.13 11.27
N ALA A 35 11.25 10.96 11.74
CA ALA A 35 9.84 10.59 11.87
C ALA A 35 9.21 10.25 10.51
N ALA A 36 9.51 11.05 9.47
CA ALA A 36 9.06 10.78 8.11
C ALA A 36 9.65 9.47 7.56
N LEU A 37 10.91 9.18 7.86
CA LEU A 37 11.56 7.92 7.48
C LEU A 37 10.92 6.72 8.18
N VAL A 38 10.66 6.81 9.49
CA VAL A 38 9.99 5.75 10.26
C VAL A 38 8.57 5.53 9.77
N TRP A 39 7.82 6.61 9.52
CA TRP A 39 6.47 6.53 8.94
C TRP A 39 6.51 5.85 7.57
N TYR A 40 7.43 6.26 6.67
CA TYR A 40 7.58 5.67 5.34
C TYR A 40 7.99 4.19 5.37
N LEU A 41 8.77 3.76 6.37
CA LEU A 41 9.16 2.35 6.52
C LEU A 41 8.06 1.49 7.17
N ASN A 42 7.10 2.11 7.84
CA ASN A 42 6.02 1.44 8.57
C ASN A 42 4.64 1.69 7.95
N GLN A 43 4.58 1.80 6.61
CA GLN A 43 3.31 1.93 5.90
C GLN A 43 2.44 0.68 6.14
N PRO A 44 1.12 0.86 6.34
CA PRO A 44 0.21 -0.27 6.46
C PRO A 44 0.25 -1.12 5.18
N VAL A 45 -0.04 -2.41 5.33
CA VAL A 45 -0.18 -3.32 4.20
C VAL A 45 -1.67 -3.42 3.89
N PRO A 46 -2.09 -3.37 2.60
CA PRO A 46 -3.49 -3.43 2.22
C PRO A 46 -4.16 -4.67 2.82
N GLU A 47 -5.48 -4.65 3.00
CA GLU A 47 -6.21 -5.82 3.49
C GLU A 47 -6.10 -6.99 2.50
N ALA A 48 -6.25 -8.22 3.03
CA ALA A 48 -6.24 -9.40 2.20
C ALA A 48 -7.56 -9.53 1.43
N VAL A 49 -7.49 -9.88 0.15
CA VAL A 49 -8.67 -10.29 -0.61
C VAL A 49 -9.26 -11.54 0.04
N SER A 50 -10.57 -11.52 0.34
CA SER A 50 -11.27 -12.66 0.93
C SER A 50 -12.53 -12.98 0.15
N ILE A 51 -12.82 -14.28 0.02
CA ILE A 51 -14.04 -14.74 -0.64
C ILE A 51 -15.22 -14.45 0.28
N GLU A 52 -15.01 -14.53 1.58
CA GLU A 52 -16.02 -14.26 2.60
C GLU A 52 -16.53 -12.82 2.51
N ALA A 53 -15.63 -11.82 2.47
CA ALA A 53 -16.05 -10.42 2.32
C ALA A 53 -16.74 -10.19 0.96
N ALA A 54 -16.28 -10.83 -0.12
CA ALA A 54 -16.94 -10.74 -1.41
C ALA A 54 -18.38 -11.29 -1.37
N VAL A 55 -18.61 -12.40 -0.64
CA VAL A 55 -19.95 -12.97 -0.46
C VAL A 55 -20.82 -12.05 0.41
N GLU A 56 -20.26 -11.44 1.46
CA GLU A 56 -20.96 -10.47 2.30
C GLU A 56 -21.38 -9.21 1.52
N ASP A 57 -20.52 -8.69 0.64
CA ASP A 57 -20.81 -7.53 -0.23
C ASP A 57 -21.94 -7.81 -1.22
N VAL A 58 -21.92 -8.99 -1.87
CA VAL A 58 -23.00 -9.40 -2.78
C VAL A 58 -24.31 -9.58 -2.01
N SER A 59 -24.26 -10.17 -0.82
CA SER A 59 -25.44 -10.41 0.01
C SER A 59 -26.06 -9.11 0.57
N THR A 60 -25.23 -8.11 0.87
CA THR A 60 -25.68 -6.81 1.42
C THR A 60 -26.37 -5.95 0.36
N THR A 61 -26.02 -6.15 -0.92
CA THR A 61 -26.66 -5.47 -2.05
C THR A 61 -28.10 -5.97 -2.27
N GLU A 62 -28.41 -7.20 -1.84
CA GLU A 62 -29.76 -7.77 -1.85
C GLU A 62 -30.49 -7.52 -0.51
N THR A 63 -30.97 -6.29 -0.28
CA THR A 63 -32.11 -6.08 0.62
C THR A 63 -33.39 -6.57 -0.08
N ALA A 64 -33.47 -7.89 -0.32
CA ALA A 64 -34.69 -8.58 -0.71
C ALA A 64 -34.98 -9.63 0.36
N THR A 65 -36.19 -9.55 0.93
CA THR A 65 -36.76 -10.48 1.91
C THR A 65 -36.42 -11.94 1.56
N PRO A 66 -36.00 -12.80 2.51
CA PRO A 66 -35.60 -14.18 2.23
C PRO A 66 -36.85 -15.04 2.03
N THR A 67 -37.51 -14.88 0.89
CA THR A 67 -38.59 -15.77 0.43
C THR A 67 -38.43 -15.96 -1.06
N GLU A 68 -37.29 -16.44 -1.53
CA GLU A 68 -37.22 -17.11 -2.83
C GLU A 68 -36.37 -18.36 -2.69
N THR A 69 -37.04 -19.51 -2.83
CA THR A 69 -36.41 -20.74 -3.32
C THR A 69 -35.61 -20.33 -4.55
N SER A 70 -34.27 -20.36 -4.44
CA SER A 70 -33.38 -20.07 -5.56
C SER A 70 -33.81 -20.94 -6.74
N ALA A 71 -34.43 -20.33 -7.75
CA ALA A 71 -34.70 -21.02 -9.00
C ALA A 71 -33.35 -21.51 -9.54
N PRO A 72 -33.28 -22.72 -10.12
CA PRO A 72 -32.03 -23.18 -10.71
C PRO A 72 -31.55 -22.13 -11.72
N LEU A 73 -30.34 -21.62 -11.48
CA LEU A 73 -29.61 -20.69 -12.33
C LEU A 73 -29.47 -21.30 -13.73
N SER A 74 -30.49 -21.13 -14.56
CA SER A 74 -30.58 -21.71 -15.89
C SER A 74 -30.08 -20.67 -16.90
N GLY A 75 -29.08 -21.02 -17.72
CA GLY A 75 -28.55 -20.15 -18.78
C GLY A 75 -27.22 -19.45 -18.47
N LEU A 76 -26.51 -19.82 -17.39
CA LEU A 76 -25.13 -19.40 -17.14
C LEU A 76 -24.08 -20.30 -17.82
N ASP A 77 -24.54 -21.39 -18.43
CA ASP A 77 -23.71 -22.33 -19.20
C ASP A 77 -22.98 -21.61 -20.34
N GLY A 78 -21.70 -21.88 -20.49
CA GLY A 78 -20.89 -21.31 -21.56
C GLY A 78 -19.51 -20.87 -21.10
N THR A 79 -18.79 -20.21 -22.01
CA THR A 79 -17.45 -19.69 -21.77
C THR A 79 -17.53 -18.21 -21.42
N TRP A 80 -16.95 -17.86 -20.29
CA TRP A 80 -16.86 -16.51 -19.74
C TRP A 80 -15.41 -16.03 -19.84
N ALA A 81 -15.21 -14.80 -20.30
CA ALA A 81 -13.89 -14.19 -20.37
C ALA A 81 -13.68 -13.25 -19.18
N VAL A 82 -12.44 -13.17 -18.70
CA VAL A 82 -12.03 -12.16 -17.72
C VAL A 82 -12.18 -10.77 -18.34
N ASP A 83 -12.76 -9.82 -17.61
CA ASP A 83 -12.76 -8.42 -18.02
C ASP A 83 -11.34 -7.86 -17.89
N THR A 84 -10.76 -7.49 -19.03
CA THR A 84 -9.39 -6.99 -19.17
C THR A 84 -9.33 -5.46 -19.19
N SER A 85 -10.46 -4.78 -19.01
CA SER A 85 -10.48 -3.32 -18.92
C SER A 85 -9.75 -2.88 -17.65
N ILE A 86 -8.66 -2.15 -17.84
CA ILE A 86 -7.85 -1.61 -16.74
C ILE A 86 -8.56 -0.37 -16.20
N GLY A 87 -9.03 -0.47 -14.96
CA GLY A 87 -9.61 0.64 -14.20
C GLY A 87 -8.53 1.47 -13.50
N GLU A 88 -8.92 2.19 -12.46
CA GLU A 88 -7.94 2.75 -11.51
C GLU A 88 -7.23 1.60 -10.80
N PHE A 89 -5.89 1.64 -10.81
CA PHE A 89 -5.03 0.60 -10.29
C PHE A 89 -3.87 1.19 -9.48
N ASP A 90 -3.89 0.90 -8.19
CA ASP A 90 -2.77 1.04 -7.26
C ASP A 90 -2.63 -0.26 -6.44
N PHE A 91 -1.52 -0.41 -5.71
CA PHE A 91 -1.31 -1.60 -4.87
C PHE A 91 -2.29 -1.68 -3.68
N GLU A 92 -2.82 -0.55 -3.23
CA GLU A 92 -3.88 -0.45 -2.20
C GLU A 92 -5.26 -0.76 -2.80
N ASP A 93 -5.63 -0.03 -3.85
CA ASP A 93 -6.97 -0.07 -4.46
C ASP A 93 -6.92 -0.47 -5.94
N ALA A 94 -7.73 -1.45 -6.32
CA ALA A 94 -7.89 -1.88 -7.70
C ALA A 94 -9.38 -1.98 -8.04
N THR A 95 -9.80 -1.28 -9.09
CA THR A 95 -11.18 -1.26 -9.58
C THR A 95 -11.42 -2.22 -10.77
N SER A 96 -10.40 -3.00 -11.13
CA SER A 96 -10.42 -3.95 -12.25
C SER A 96 -9.83 -5.31 -11.84
N SER A 97 -9.92 -6.30 -12.74
CA SER A 97 -9.35 -7.63 -12.53
C SER A 97 -7.84 -7.55 -12.25
N PHE A 98 -7.37 -8.24 -11.20
CA PHE A 98 -5.95 -8.33 -10.89
C PHE A 98 -5.57 -9.71 -10.34
N VAL A 99 -4.29 -10.04 -10.46
CA VAL A 99 -3.66 -11.21 -9.82
C VAL A 99 -2.53 -10.71 -8.95
N GLY A 100 -2.36 -11.31 -7.77
CA GLY A 100 -1.34 -10.86 -6.82
C GLY A 100 -0.95 -11.90 -5.79
N PHE A 101 -0.02 -11.50 -4.92
CA PHE A 101 0.48 -12.33 -3.83
C PHE A 101 0.58 -11.54 -2.52
N ARG A 102 0.63 -12.30 -1.42
CA ARG A 102 0.98 -11.81 -0.08
C ARG A 102 1.93 -12.80 0.58
N ILE A 103 3.15 -12.37 0.89
CA ILE A 103 4.18 -13.22 1.49
C ILE A 103 4.57 -12.62 2.84
N LYS A 104 4.46 -13.40 3.92
CA LYS A 104 5.00 -13.03 5.23
C LYS A 104 6.51 -13.30 5.23
N GLU A 105 7.29 -12.27 5.47
CA GLU A 105 8.75 -12.33 5.47
C GLU A 105 9.26 -12.05 6.88
N GLU A 106 10.32 -12.77 7.28
CA GLU A 106 11.05 -12.52 8.52
C GLU A 106 12.47 -12.09 8.16
N LEU A 107 12.77 -10.81 8.43
CA LEU A 107 14.07 -10.22 8.14
C LEU A 107 14.88 -10.16 9.43
N ALA A 108 16.05 -10.80 9.44
CA ALA A 108 16.89 -11.01 10.63
C ALA A 108 17.19 -9.74 11.47
N THR A 109 17.09 -8.54 10.88
CA THR A 109 17.35 -7.25 11.58
C THR A 109 16.16 -6.29 11.55
N VAL A 110 15.17 -6.52 10.67
CA VAL A 110 14.04 -5.59 10.45
C VAL A 110 12.75 -6.12 11.08
N GLY A 111 12.68 -7.41 11.39
CA GLY A 111 11.49 -8.06 11.94
C GLY A 111 10.58 -8.62 10.85
N THR A 112 9.31 -8.84 11.20
CA THR A 112 8.31 -9.40 10.30
C THR A 112 7.70 -8.32 9.42
N THR A 113 7.62 -8.59 8.12
CA THR A 113 6.93 -7.72 7.16
C THR A 113 6.05 -8.56 6.23
N THR A 114 5.11 -7.92 5.52
CA THR A 114 4.32 -8.58 4.48
C THR A 114 4.59 -7.93 3.13
N ALA A 115 5.16 -8.72 2.23
CA ALA A 115 5.35 -8.37 0.85
C ALA A 115 4.05 -8.59 0.07
N VAL A 116 3.55 -7.53 -0.57
CA VAL A 116 2.36 -7.58 -1.42
C VAL A 116 2.69 -7.08 -2.82
N GLY A 117 2.25 -7.83 -3.82
CA GLY A 117 2.39 -7.46 -5.23
C GLY A 117 1.13 -7.79 -6.00
N ARG A 118 0.76 -6.93 -6.96
CA ARG A 118 -0.41 -7.09 -7.84
C ARG A 118 -0.05 -6.72 -9.28
N THR A 119 -0.66 -7.37 -10.26
CA THR A 119 -0.65 -6.96 -11.67
C THR A 119 -2.08 -6.72 -12.15
N PRO A 120 -2.34 -5.65 -12.94
CA PRO A 120 -3.62 -5.45 -13.62
C PRO A 120 -3.69 -6.19 -14.96
N LEU A 121 -2.57 -6.67 -15.48
CA LEU A 121 -2.51 -7.31 -16.79
C LEU A 121 -2.92 -8.77 -16.68
N VAL A 122 -4.21 -9.01 -16.50
CA VAL A 122 -4.80 -10.33 -16.33
C VAL A 122 -5.78 -10.59 -17.46
N GLY A 123 -5.68 -11.76 -18.07
CA GLY A 123 -6.64 -12.27 -19.03
C GLY A 123 -6.99 -13.72 -18.74
N GLY A 124 -7.92 -14.26 -19.51
CA GLY A 124 -8.29 -15.66 -19.40
C GLY A 124 -9.76 -15.89 -19.65
N SER A 125 -10.16 -17.14 -19.45
CA SER A 125 -11.53 -17.59 -19.59
C SER A 125 -11.80 -18.80 -18.73
N PHE A 126 -13.05 -18.99 -18.36
CA PHE A 126 -13.53 -20.20 -17.71
C PHE A 126 -14.85 -20.68 -18.34
N ALA A 127 -15.13 -21.97 -18.24
CA ALA A 127 -16.36 -22.59 -18.73
C ALA A 127 -17.24 -23.00 -17.55
N LEU A 128 -18.52 -22.65 -17.60
CA LEU A 128 -19.54 -23.05 -16.64
C LEU A 128 -20.45 -24.13 -17.22
N ASN A 129 -20.76 -25.11 -16.37
CA ASN A 129 -21.85 -26.07 -16.53
C ASN A 129 -22.67 -26.06 -15.23
N GLY A 130 -23.88 -25.49 -15.29
CA GLY A 130 -24.68 -25.11 -14.14
C GLY A 130 -23.91 -24.16 -13.23
N ALA A 131 -23.69 -24.58 -11.98
CA ALA A 131 -22.91 -23.86 -10.99
C ALA A 131 -21.46 -24.37 -10.86
N THR A 132 -20.99 -25.21 -11.79
CA THR A 132 -19.65 -25.82 -11.74
C THR A 132 -18.76 -25.25 -12.82
N ILE A 133 -17.55 -24.85 -12.43
CA ILE A 133 -16.49 -24.49 -13.38
C ILE A 133 -15.85 -25.78 -13.89
N THR A 134 -15.92 -26.02 -15.20
CA THR A 134 -15.39 -27.24 -15.83
C THR A 134 -14.00 -27.06 -16.41
N GLU A 135 -13.67 -25.85 -16.86
CA GLU A 135 -12.36 -25.48 -17.42
C GLU A 135 -12.04 -24.04 -17.02
N THR A 136 -10.78 -23.75 -16.72
CA THR A 136 -10.30 -22.39 -16.41
C THR A 136 -8.89 -22.21 -16.90
N THR A 137 -8.62 -21.10 -17.58
CA THR A 137 -7.28 -20.60 -17.88
C THR A 137 -7.22 -19.15 -17.45
N ILE A 138 -6.24 -18.80 -16.62
CA ILE A 138 -5.94 -17.43 -16.23
C ILE A 138 -4.48 -17.18 -16.54
N GLU A 139 -4.21 -16.10 -17.28
CA GLU A 139 -2.88 -15.64 -17.62
C GLU A 139 -2.66 -14.26 -17.02
N ALA A 140 -1.50 -14.06 -16.40
CA ALA A 140 -1.13 -12.81 -15.78
C ALA A 140 0.25 -12.38 -16.27
N ASP A 141 0.35 -11.17 -16.84
CA ASP A 141 1.62 -10.58 -17.22
C ASP A 141 2.26 -9.91 -15.99
N MET A 142 3.39 -10.47 -15.56
CA MET A 142 4.14 -10.01 -14.40
C MET A 142 5.05 -8.82 -14.69
N THR A 143 5.19 -8.39 -15.96
CA THR A 143 6.04 -7.24 -16.30
C THR A 143 5.46 -5.91 -15.82
N ALA A 144 4.15 -5.85 -15.56
CA ALA A 144 3.46 -4.70 -14.98
C ALA A 144 3.17 -4.85 -13.48
N ILE A 145 3.91 -5.71 -12.78
CA ILE A 145 3.72 -5.89 -11.35
C ILE A 145 4.05 -4.61 -10.58
N VAL A 146 3.17 -4.22 -9.67
CA VAL A 146 3.39 -3.13 -8.71
C VAL A 146 3.41 -3.74 -7.32
N THR A 147 4.38 -3.33 -6.52
CA THR A 147 4.49 -3.82 -5.15
C THR A 147 4.51 -2.70 -4.12
N ASN A 148 4.23 -3.06 -2.86
CA ASN A 148 4.28 -2.11 -1.73
C ASN A 148 5.70 -1.60 -1.41
N ALA A 149 6.72 -2.00 -2.19
CA ALA A 149 8.07 -1.49 -2.09
C ALA A 149 8.70 -1.37 -3.49
N SER A 150 8.77 -0.16 -4.03
CA SER A 150 9.30 0.13 -5.37
C SER A 150 10.74 -0.35 -5.65
N ARG A 151 11.51 -0.68 -4.62
CA ARG A 151 12.84 -1.30 -4.75
C ARG A 151 12.77 -2.76 -5.21
N ARG A 152 11.64 -3.44 -5.03
CA ARG A 152 11.40 -4.84 -5.42
C ARG A 152 10.96 -4.97 -6.88
N ASP A 153 10.46 -3.89 -7.46
CA ASP A 153 9.91 -3.89 -8.83
C ASP A 153 11.00 -3.74 -9.91
N ARG A 154 12.28 -3.65 -9.51
CA ARG A 154 13.43 -3.40 -10.41
C ARG A 154 14.37 -4.58 -10.53
#